data_AF-A0A3C0E9Q0-F1
#
_entry.id   AF-A0A3C0E9Q0-F1
#
_cell.length_a   1.000
_cell.length_b   1.000
_cell.length_c   1.000
_cell.angle_alpha   90.00
_cell.angle_beta   90.00
_cell.angle_gamma   90.00
#
_symmetry.space_group_name_H-M   'P 1'
#
loop_
_entity.id
_entity.type
_entity.pdbx_description
1 polymer ?
#
loop_
_entity_poly.entity_id
_entity_poly.type
_entity_poly.pdbx_seq_one_letter_code
_entity_poly.pdbx_strand_id
1 'polypeptide(L)'
;MYLVYLGESGNTGVSVADSNQPHHVHVGLLIHESQSISIKGEFDALCRRHFGRPLGEAGTPDEIRPSDVFQGRGAFTSWTVQKRHELIQDCLSILIRRETPLIAAYVDKQAVADAHTNGDGPNAVWQNPSEIAMGRFLFALNMLVDELNMSGLDSNQLMESQWPVTDFAMVVA
;
A
#
# COMPACT_ATOMS: atom_id res chain seq x y z
N MET A 1 5.75 5.43 -16.48
CA MET A 1 6.43 4.81 -15.32
C MET A 1 5.44 4.70 -14.16
N TYR A 2 5.49 3.64 -13.35
CA TYR A 2 4.65 3.50 -12.15
C TYR A 2 5.49 3.70 -10.89
N LEU A 3 5.00 4.53 -9.98
CA LEU A 3 5.51 4.66 -8.62
C LEU A 3 4.72 3.72 -7.73
N VAL A 4 5.40 2.79 -7.07
CA VAL A 4 4.79 1.86 -6.12
C VAL A 4 5.13 2.30 -4.71
N TYR A 5 4.13 2.78 -3.98
CA TYR A 5 4.27 3.06 -2.55
C TYR A 5 3.88 1.83 -1.76
N LEU A 6 4.83 1.23 -1.05
CA LEU A 6 4.60 0.08 -0.20
C LEU A 6 4.44 0.51 1.27
N GLY A 7 3.31 0.18 1.86
CA GLY A 7 3.07 0.27 3.29
C GLY A 7 2.95 -1.13 3.92
N GLU A 8 3.36 -1.23 5.18
CA GLU A 8 3.12 -2.42 6.00
C GLU A 8 2.35 -2.06 7.27
N SER A 9 1.65 -3.05 7.85
CA SER A 9 0.93 -2.88 9.11
C SER A 9 1.83 -2.66 10.36
N GLY A 10 3.15 -2.52 10.19
CA GLY A 10 4.12 -2.22 11.25
C GLY A 10 4.66 -3.44 12.03
N ASN A 11 5.57 -3.16 12.97
CA ASN A 11 6.48 -4.09 13.69
C ASN A 11 5.82 -5.10 14.66
N THR A 12 4.64 -5.64 14.35
CA THR A 12 4.02 -6.76 15.11
C THR A 12 4.03 -8.07 14.33
N GLY A 13 4.80 -8.17 13.25
CA GLY A 13 4.87 -9.32 12.34
C GLY A 13 5.15 -10.69 12.99
N VAL A 14 5.54 -10.73 14.27
CA VAL A 14 5.86 -11.99 14.98
C VAL A 14 4.91 -12.27 16.16
N SER A 15 4.27 -11.24 16.74
CA SER A 15 3.46 -11.45 17.94
C SER A 15 2.07 -11.95 17.59
N VAL A 16 1.86 -13.25 17.77
CA VAL A 16 0.53 -13.90 17.74
C VAL A 16 -0.29 -13.54 19.00
N ALA A 17 0.36 -13.01 20.04
CA ALA A 17 -0.27 -12.67 21.32
C ALA A 17 -1.12 -11.39 21.27
N ASP A 18 -0.94 -10.53 20.26
CA ASP A 18 -1.75 -9.31 20.13
C ASP A 18 -3.05 -9.59 19.35
N SER A 19 -4.13 -9.82 20.10
CA SER A 19 -5.47 -10.02 19.53
C SER A 19 -5.98 -8.87 18.66
N ASN A 20 -5.41 -7.66 18.79
CA ASN A 20 -5.79 -6.51 17.96
C ASN A 20 -5.08 -6.48 16.60
N GLN A 21 -4.08 -7.34 16.39
CA GLN A 21 -3.30 -7.39 15.15
C GLN A 21 -3.14 -8.84 14.65
N PRO A 22 -4.25 -9.54 14.34
CA PRO A 22 -4.22 -10.95 13.94
C PRO A 22 -3.60 -11.17 12.56
N HIS A 23 -3.59 -10.15 11.70
CA HIS A 23 -3.04 -10.22 10.35
C HIS A 23 -1.76 -9.39 10.22
N HIS A 24 -0.84 -9.87 9.40
CA HIS A 24 0.23 -9.05 8.84
C HIS A 24 -0.15 -8.65 7.41
N VAL A 25 -0.09 -7.37 7.08
CA VAL A 25 -0.59 -6.83 5.80
C VAL A 25 0.47 -5.97 5.12
N HIS A 26 0.65 -6.21 3.82
CA HIS A 26 1.38 -5.34 2.91
C HIS A 26 0.42 -4.76 1.88
N VAL A 27 0.51 -3.45 1.68
CA VAL A 27 -0.32 -2.73 0.73
C VAL A 27 0.59 -1.92 -0.18
N GLY A 28 0.49 -2.16 -1.48
CA GLY A 28 1.14 -1.37 -2.52
C GLY A 28 0.11 -0.50 -3.22
N LEU A 29 0.34 0.80 -3.23
CA LEU A 29 -0.41 1.75 -4.05
C LEU A 29 0.39 2.03 -5.32
N LEU A 30 -0.22 1.80 -6.50
CA LEU A 30 0.43 2.01 -7.78
C LEU A 30 -0.07 3.31 -8.39
N ILE A 31 0.83 4.25 -8.62
CA ILE A 31 0.52 5.55 -9.22
C ILE A 31 1.25 5.66 -10.54
N HIS A 32 0.51 5.76 -11.65
CA HIS A 32 1.12 6.11 -12.93
C HIS A 32 1.64 7.54 -12.87
N GLU A 33 2.83 7.78 -13.41
CA GLU A 33 3.49 9.09 -13.43
C GLU A 33 2.59 10.20 -13.98
N SER A 34 1.78 9.92 -15.00
CA SER A 34 0.83 10.90 -15.57
C SER A 34 -0.24 11.37 -14.59
N GLN A 35 -0.55 10.56 -13.58
CA GLN A 35 -1.54 10.90 -12.54
C GLN A 35 -0.91 11.53 -11.30
N SER A 36 0.41 11.40 -11.12
CA SER A 36 1.11 11.83 -9.90
C SER A 36 0.87 13.30 -9.54
N ILE A 37 0.98 14.21 -10.51
CA ILE A 37 0.77 15.65 -10.34
C ILE A 37 -0.69 15.93 -9.96
N SER A 38 -1.63 15.26 -10.62
CA SER A 38 -3.05 15.45 -10.39
C SER A 38 -3.49 14.95 -9.01
N ILE A 39 -3.00 13.78 -8.60
CA ILE A 39 -3.27 13.21 -7.28
C ILE A 39 -2.68 14.12 -6.20
N LYS A 40 -1.43 14.58 -6.38
CA LYS A 40 -0.80 15.53 -5.46
C LYS A 40 -1.65 16.81 -5.30
N GLY A 41 -2.15 17.37 -6.40
CA GLY A 41 -3.00 18.56 -6.35
C GLY A 41 -4.29 18.36 -5.54
N GLU A 42 -4.92 17.19 -5.63
CA GLU A 42 -6.09 16.86 -4.81
C GLU A 42 -5.74 16.70 -3.33
N PHE A 43 -4.62 16.04 -3.01
CA PHE A 43 -4.15 15.91 -1.63
C PHE A 43 -3.77 17.28 -1.03
N ASP A 44 -3.14 18.16 -1.80
CA ASP A 44 -2.82 19.52 -1.36
C ASP A 44 -4.10 20.33 -1.07
N ALA A 45 -5.10 20.21 -1.94
CA ALA A 45 -6.41 20.83 -1.74
C ALA A 45 -7.13 20.26 -0.50
N LEU A 46 -7.03 18.95 -0.29
CA LEU A 46 -7.58 18.28 0.89
C LEU A 46 -6.92 18.79 2.18
N CYS A 47 -5.59 18.90 2.20
CA CYS A 47 -4.85 19.42 3.34
C CYS A 47 -5.27 20.85 3.66
N ARG A 48 -5.37 21.72 2.65
CA ARG A 48 -5.86 23.10 2.83
C ARG A 48 -7.28 23.14 3.38
N ARG A 49 -8.17 22.23 2.97
CA ARG A 49 -9.55 22.16 3.48
C ARG A 49 -9.61 21.80 4.96
N HIS A 50 -8.77 20.87 5.41
CA HIS A 50 -8.81 20.36 6.79
C HIS A 50 -7.98 21.18 7.79
N PHE A 51 -6.83 21.68 7.35
CA PHE A 51 -5.86 22.43 8.16
C PHE A 51 -5.88 23.94 7.91
N GLY A 52 -6.55 24.41 6.86
CA GLY A 52 -6.56 25.83 6.45
C GLY A 52 -5.29 26.28 5.73
N ARG A 53 -4.25 25.44 5.70
CA ARG A 53 -2.90 25.72 5.18
C ARG A 53 -2.27 24.46 4.58
N PRO A 54 -1.25 24.59 3.72
CA PRO A 54 -0.39 23.47 3.32
C PRO A 54 0.25 22.78 4.53
N LEU A 55 0.60 21.49 4.37
CA LEU A 55 1.42 20.76 5.34
C LEU A 55 2.84 21.37 5.41
N GLY A 56 3.49 21.22 6.57
CA GLY A 56 4.84 21.76 6.84
C GLY A 56 4.88 23.27 7.16
N GLU A 57 3.74 23.95 7.20
CA GLU A 57 3.66 25.32 7.71
C GLU A 57 3.42 25.36 9.22
N ALA A 58 3.72 26.51 9.85
CA ALA A 58 3.48 26.72 11.27
C ALA A 58 2.03 26.41 11.67
N GLY A 59 1.87 25.44 12.57
CA GLY A 59 0.56 24.96 13.06
C GLY A 59 -0.05 23.80 12.25
N THR A 60 0.64 23.29 11.24
CA THR A 60 0.25 22.10 10.47
C THR A 60 1.28 20.98 10.65
N PRO A 61 0.91 19.70 10.52
CA PRO A 61 1.88 18.63 10.54
C PRO A 61 2.73 18.63 9.26
N ASP A 62 3.97 18.14 9.34
CA ASP A 62 4.84 17.97 8.17
C ASP A 62 4.31 16.88 7.23
N GLU A 63 3.72 15.84 7.80
CA GLU A 63 3.08 14.74 7.08
C GLU A 63 1.86 14.20 7.85
N ILE A 64 0.92 13.58 7.13
CA ILE A 64 -0.24 12.94 7.75
C ILE A 64 0.15 11.51 8.12
N ARG A 65 0.49 11.29 9.39
CA ARG A 65 0.76 9.93 9.91
C ARG A 65 -0.56 9.23 10.28
N PRO A 66 -0.89 8.07 9.67
CA PRO A 66 -2.13 7.36 9.99
C PRO A 66 -2.30 7.02 11.47
N SER A 67 -1.20 6.68 12.16
CA SER A 67 -1.20 6.44 13.61
C SER A 67 -1.65 7.66 14.41
N ASP A 68 -1.18 8.85 14.03
CA ASP A 68 -1.46 10.08 14.75
C ASP A 68 -2.88 10.56 14.46
N VAL A 69 -3.36 10.38 13.23
CA VAL A 69 -4.77 10.61 12.88
C VAL A 69 -5.68 9.66 13.65
N PHE A 70 -5.36 8.36 13.68
CA PHE A 70 -6.22 7.36 14.34
C PHE A 70 -6.23 7.49 15.86
N GLN A 71 -5.09 7.82 16.48
CA GLN A 71 -4.96 7.95 17.94
C GLN A 71 -5.20 9.37 18.46
N GLY A 72 -5.27 10.37 17.57
CA GLY A 72 -5.50 11.76 17.93
C GLY A 72 -4.27 12.39 18.58
N ARG A 73 -3.09 12.14 18.02
CA ARG A 73 -1.80 12.64 18.52
C ARG A 73 -1.30 13.82 17.70
N GLY A 74 -0.32 14.54 18.23
CA GLY A 74 0.32 15.66 17.52
C GLY A 74 -0.68 16.73 17.09
N ALA A 75 -0.69 17.07 15.79
CA ALA A 75 -1.59 18.05 15.20
C ALA A 75 -3.08 17.69 15.31
N PHE A 76 -3.42 16.44 15.64
CA PHE A 76 -4.78 15.94 15.74
C PHE A 76 -5.34 15.92 17.17
N THR A 77 -4.58 16.37 18.17
CA THR A 77 -4.98 16.34 19.58
C THR A 77 -6.24 17.16 19.86
N SER A 78 -6.42 18.28 19.14
CA SER A 78 -7.59 19.15 19.24
C SER A 78 -8.76 18.71 18.36
N TRP A 79 -8.61 17.65 17.57
CA TRP A 79 -9.64 17.20 16.62
C TRP A 79 -10.57 16.17 17.23
N THR A 80 -11.86 16.30 16.94
CA THR A 80 -12.85 15.29 17.30
C THR A 80 -12.61 13.99 16.54
N VAL A 81 -13.07 12.86 17.10
CA VAL A 81 -13.03 11.55 16.44
C VAL A 81 -13.68 11.62 15.05
N GLN A 82 -14.81 12.32 14.94
CA GLN A 82 -15.52 12.50 13.67
C GLN A 82 -14.65 13.22 12.63
N LYS A 83 -14.04 14.36 12.99
CA LYS A 83 -13.18 15.12 12.06
C LYS A 83 -11.98 14.28 11.57
N ARG A 84 -11.42 13.44 12.45
CA ARG A 84 -10.31 12.53 12.09
C ARG A 84 -10.77 11.45 11.11
N HIS A 85 -11.96 10.86 11.31
CA HIS A 85 -12.53 9.92 10.35
C HIS A 85 -12.86 10.56 9.00
N GLU A 86 -13.40 11.78 9.00
CA GLU A 86 -13.66 12.54 7.77
C GLU A 86 -12.39 12.74 6.95
N LEU A 87 -11.26 13.09 7.59
CA LEU A 87 -9.97 13.19 6.91
C LEU A 87 -9.55 11.86 6.27
N ILE A 88 -9.65 10.74 7.01
CA ILE A 88 -9.29 9.40 6.49
C ILE A 88 -10.17 9.05 5.30
N GLN A 89 -11.48 9.24 5.42
CA GLN A 89 -12.43 8.93 4.36
C GLN A 89 -12.21 9.79 3.11
N ASP A 90 -11.88 11.07 3.29
CA ASP A 90 -11.55 11.95 2.18
C ASP A 90 -10.26 11.53 1.46
N CYS A 91 -9.22 11.14 2.20
CA CYS A 91 -7.99 10.59 1.61
C CYS A 91 -8.30 9.36 0.75
N LEU A 92 -9.11 8.42 1.27
CA LEU A 92 -9.53 7.22 0.53
C LEU A 92 -10.40 7.58 -0.68
N SER A 93 -11.26 8.59 -0.56
CA SER A 93 -12.14 9.03 -1.64
C SER A 93 -11.35 9.56 -2.84
N ILE A 94 -10.21 10.23 -2.63
CA ILE A 94 -9.32 10.64 -3.73
C ILE A 94 -8.83 9.42 -4.49
N LEU A 95 -8.37 8.38 -3.78
CA LEU A 95 -7.86 7.16 -4.39
C LEU A 95 -8.95 6.40 -5.17
N ILE A 96 -10.16 6.31 -4.61
CA ILE A 96 -11.30 5.67 -5.27
C ILE A 96 -11.69 6.41 -6.55
N ARG A 97 -11.83 7.75 -6.50
CA ARG A 97 -12.22 8.56 -7.67
C ARG A 97 -11.20 8.50 -8.81
N ARG A 98 -9.94 8.24 -8.49
CA ARG A 98 -8.85 8.12 -9.46
C ARG A 98 -8.64 6.69 -9.94
N GLU A 99 -9.44 5.75 -9.43
CA GLU A 99 -9.33 4.33 -9.72
C GLU A 99 -7.89 3.83 -9.49
N THR A 100 -7.22 4.37 -8.47
CA THR A 100 -5.81 4.09 -8.22
C THR A 100 -5.64 2.61 -7.86
N PRO A 101 -4.87 1.83 -8.63
CA PRO A 101 -4.69 0.41 -8.35
C PRO A 101 -4.01 0.19 -7.00
N LEU A 102 -4.53 -0.79 -6.26
CA LEU A 102 -4.05 -1.17 -4.95
C LEU A 102 -3.89 -2.68 -4.89
N ILE A 103 -2.72 -3.14 -4.48
CA ILE A 103 -2.43 -4.54 -4.21
C ILE A 103 -2.33 -4.69 -2.70
N ALA A 104 -3.19 -5.53 -2.12
CA ALA A 104 -3.10 -5.90 -0.71
C ALA A 104 -2.76 -7.39 -0.60
N ALA A 105 -1.68 -7.70 0.11
CA ALA A 105 -1.34 -9.06 0.50
C ALA A 105 -1.39 -9.16 2.02
N TYR A 106 -2.03 -10.20 2.52
CA TYR A 106 -2.09 -10.44 3.96
C TYR A 106 -1.81 -11.89 4.32
N VAL A 107 -1.42 -12.08 5.56
CA VAL A 107 -1.15 -13.37 6.18
C VAL A 107 -1.80 -13.38 7.57
N ASP A 108 -2.53 -14.45 7.87
CA ASP A 108 -3.02 -14.73 9.22
C ASP A 108 -1.85 -15.26 10.06
N LYS A 109 -1.54 -14.57 11.16
CA LYS A 109 -0.41 -14.92 12.04
C LYS A 109 -0.65 -16.24 12.78
N GLN A 110 -1.90 -16.54 13.15
CA GLN A 110 -2.23 -17.80 13.83
C GLN A 110 -2.01 -18.98 12.90
N ALA A 111 -2.45 -18.86 11.64
CA ALA A 111 -2.27 -19.91 10.65
C ALA A 111 -0.77 -20.22 10.38
N VAL A 112 0.10 -19.20 10.44
CA VAL A 112 1.56 -19.39 10.31
C VAL A 112 2.14 -20.09 11.54
N ALA A 113 1.72 -19.69 12.75
CA ALA A 113 2.16 -20.34 13.98
C ALA A 113 1.73 -21.82 14.06
N ASP A 114 0.51 -22.13 13.62
CA ASP A 114 0.00 -23.49 13.56
C ASP A 114 0.76 -24.34 12.52
N ALA A 115 1.15 -23.76 11.38
CA ALA A 115 1.98 -24.44 10.38
C ALA A 115 3.40 -24.76 10.89
N HIS A 116 4.00 -23.86 11.67
CA HIS A 116 5.31 -24.11 12.28
C HIS A 116 5.28 -25.19 13.36
N THR A 117 4.20 -25.27 14.13
CA THR A 117 4.06 -26.28 15.20
C THR A 117 3.76 -27.67 14.65
N ASN A 118 2.94 -27.75 13.59
CA ASN A 118 2.56 -29.02 12.98
C ASN A 118 3.60 -29.54 11.96
N GLY A 119 4.57 -28.70 11.55
CA GLY A 119 5.62 -29.08 10.60
C GLY A 119 5.10 -29.38 9.19
N ASP A 120 3.88 -28.95 8.88
CA ASP A 120 3.17 -29.31 7.65
C ASP A 120 2.46 -28.08 7.07
N GLY A 121 2.63 -27.87 5.77
CA GLY A 121 2.02 -26.76 5.02
C GLY A 121 3.01 -25.92 4.18
N PRO A 122 2.54 -25.29 3.09
CA PRO A 122 3.38 -24.55 2.14
C PRO A 122 4.08 -23.31 2.76
N ASN A 123 3.57 -22.83 3.89
CA ASN A 123 4.11 -21.68 4.60
C ASN A 123 5.17 -22.05 5.64
N ALA A 124 5.35 -23.35 5.97
CA ALA A 124 6.28 -23.81 7.01
C ALA A 124 7.76 -23.57 6.67
N VAL A 125 8.06 -23.35 5.38
CA VAL A 125 9.41 -23.02 4.87
C VAL A 125 9.84 -21.60 5.26
N TRP A 126 8.89 -20.69 5.45
CA TRP A 126 9.16 -19.27 5.69
C TRP A 126 9.21 -18.99 7.18
N GLN A 127 10.22 -18.26 7.66
CA GLN A 127 10.38 -18.02 9.11
C GLN A 127 9.53 -16.86 9.63
N ASN A 128 9.11 -15.96 8.75
CA ASN A 128 8.44 -14.72 9.13
C ASN A 128 7.18 -14.46 8.30
N PRO A 129 6.02 -14.14 8.93
CA PRO A 129 4.82 -13.71 8.23
C PRO A 129 5.05 -12.57 7.22
N SER A 130 6.01 -11.68 7.47
CA SER A 130 6.39 -10.62 6.54
C SER A 130 6.93 -11.16 5.21
N GLU A 131 7.74 -12.23 5.22
CA GLU A 131 8.30 -12.82 4.01
C GLU A 131 7.19 -13.45 3.15
N ILE A 132 6.25 -14.14 3.79
CA ILE A 132 5.09 -14.73 3.11
C ILE A 132 4.22 -13.63 2.49
N ALA A 133 3.91 -12.57 3.24
CA ALA A 133 3.12 -11.46 2.74
C ALA A 133 3.83 -10.74 1.59
N MET A 134 5.15 -10.55 1.69
CA MET A 134 5.95 -9.91 0.65
C MET A 134 6.02 -10.77 -0.61
N GLY A 135 6.22 -12.09 -0.47
CA GLY A 135 6.21 -13.01 -1.60
C GLY A 135 4.87 -12.99 -2.35
N ARG A 136 3.75 -13.01 -1.61
CA ARG A 136 2.40 -12.85 -2.19
C ARG A 136 2.22 -11.49 -2.86
N PHE A 137 2.71 -10.42 -2.24
CA PHE A 137 2.65 -9.07 -2.79
C PHE A 137 3.42 -8.97 -4.12
N LEU A 138 4.66 -9.44 -4.17
CA LEU A 138 5.50 -9.41 -5.36
C LEU A 138 4.93 -10.28 -6.48
N PHE A 139 4.35 -11.44 -6.13
CA PHE A 139 3.66 -12.29 -7.10
C PHE A 139 2.45 -11.57 -7.71
N ALA A 140 1.60 -10.96 -6.88
CA ALA A 140 0.46 -10.18 -7.37
C ALA A 140 0.89 -8.96 -8.18
N LEU A 141 2.00 -8.30 -7.80
CA LEU A 141 2.57 -7.19 -8.56
C LEU A 141 3.04 -7.63 -9.94
N ASN A 142 3.73 -8.77 -10.04
CA ASN A 142 4.14 -9.33 -11.33
C ASN A 142 2.92 -9.64 -12.20
N MET A 143 1.90 -10.31 -11.65
CA MET A 143 0.66 -10.57 -12.40
C MET A 143 0.00 -9.30 -12.93
N LEU A 144 -0.04 -8.23 -12.13
CA LEU A 144 -0.60 -6.95 -12.56
C LEU A 144 0.25 -6.30 -13.66
N VAL A 145 1.58 -6.34 -13.53
CA VAL A 145 2.49 -5.82 -14.57
C VAL A 145 2.33 -6.60 -15.87
N ASP A 146 2.22 -7.92 -15.80
CA ASP A 146 1.97 -8.77 -16.95
C ASP A 146 0.62 -8.45 -17.62
N GLU A 147 -0.45 -8.25 -16.83
CA GLU A 147 -1.76 -7.83 -17.35
C GLU A 147 -1.70 -6.46 -18.03
N LEU A 148 -1.02 -5.48 -17.42
CA LEU A 148 -0.83 -4.16 -18.00
C LEU A 148 -0.06 -4.23 -19.32
N ASN A 149 1.00 -5.05 -19.38
CA ASN A 149 1.78 -5.26 -20.59
C ASN A 149 0.92 -5.92 -21.69
N MET A 150 0.17 -6.97 -21.34
CA MET A 150 -0.72 -7.67 -22.27
C MET A 150 -1.83 -6.75 -22.82
N SER A 151 -2.35 -5.85 -21.99
CA SER A 151 -3.36 -4.88 -22.40
C SER A 151 -2.85 -3.81 -23.39
N GLY A 152 -1.53 -3.60 -23.43
CA GLY A 152 -0.86 -2.63 -24.30
C GLY A 152 -0.38 -3.20 -25.64
N LEU A 153 -0.47 -4.52 -25.85
CA LEU A 153 -0.03 -5.17 -27.08
C LEU A 153 -1.10 -5.08 -28.18
N ASP A 154 -0.69 -4.66 -29.38
CA ASP A 154 -1.55 -4.73 -30.56
C ASP A 154 -1.72 -6.20 -31.01
N SER A 155 -2.83 -6.51 -31.68
CA SER A 155 -3.21 -7.84 -32.16
C SER A 155 -2.11 -8.56 -32.97
N ASN A 156 -1.24 -7.81 -33.64
CA ASN A 156 -0.09 -8.35 -34.37
C ASN A 156 1.09 -8.76 -33.48
N GLN A 157 1.28 -8.11 -32.32
CA GLN A 157 2.37 -8.41 -31.38
C GLN A 157 2.03 -9.59 -30.46
N LEU A 158 0.74 -9.85 -30.23
CA LEU A 158 0.27 -11.06 -29.54
C LEU A 158 0.59 -12.35 -30.31
N MET A 159 0.89 -12.28 -31.62
CA MET A 159 1.22 -13.42 -32.48
C MET A 159 2.73 -13.68 -32.64
N GLU A 160 3.60 -12.84 -32.07
CA GLU A 160 5.05 -13.06 -32.15
C GLU A 160 5.52 -14.11 -31.13
N SER A 161 6.33 -15.06 -31.58
CA SER A 161 6.79 -16.23 -30.80
C SER A 161 7.80 -15.91 -29.70
N GLN A 162 8.29 -14.67 -29.63
CA GLN A 162 9.28 -14.23 -28.65
C GLN A 162 9.03 -12.77 -28.31
N TRP A 163 8.55 -12.52 -27.08
CA TRP A 163 8.44 -11.17 -26.56
C TRP A 163 9.82 -10.67 -26.13
N PRO A 164 10.19 -9.43 -26.46
CA PRO A 164 11.45 -8.87 -25.99
C PRO A 164 11.44 -8.82 -24.46
N VAL A 165 12.45 -9.41 -23.83
CA VAL A 165 12.68 -9.28 -22.39
C VAL A 165 13.10 -7.83 -22.14
N THR A 166 12.15 -7.00 -21.77
CA THR A 166 12.43 -5.66 -21.24
C THR A 166 12.74 -5.82 -19.77
N ASP A 167 14.02 -5.78 -19.40
CA ASP A 167 14.45 -5.71 -18.00
C ASP A 167 13.86 -4.44 -17.35
N PHE A 168 12.88 -4.61 -16.47
CA PHE A 168 12.16 -3.49 -15.83
C PHE A 168 12.65 -3.16 -14.42
N ALA A 169 13.68 -3.84 -13.91
CA ALA A 169 14.32 -3.49 -12.66
C ALA A 169 15.45 -2.47 -12.91
N MET A 170 15.09 -1.20 -13.09
CA MET A 170 16.08 -0.13 -12.97
C MET A 170 16.31 0.13 -11.48
N VAL A 171 17.41 -0.38 -10.93
CA VAL A 171 17.91 0.03 -9.62
C VAL A 171 18.32 1.50 -9.74
N VAL A 172 17.47 2.40 -9.28
CA VAL A 172 17.83 3.81 -9.11
C VAL A 172 18.55 3.92 -7.77
N ALA A 173 19.87 4.05 -7.83
CA ALA A 173 20.74 4.35 -6.69
C ALA A 173 20.96 5.86 -6.56
#